data_AF-A0A081DFU5-F1
#
_entry.id   AF-A0A081DFU5-F1
#
_cell.length_a   1.000
_cell.length_b   1.000
_cell.length_c   1.000
_cell.angle_alpha   90.00
_cell.angle_beta   90.00
_cell.angle_gamma   90.00
#
_symmetry.space_group_name_H-M   'P 1'
#
loop_
_entity.id
_entity.type
_entity.pdbx_description
1 polymer ?
#
loop_
_entity_poly.entity_id
_entity_poly.type
_entity_poly.pdbx_seq_one_letter_code
_entity_poly.pdbx_strand_id
1 'polypeptide(L)'
;MKTMEHTNALAEARALEVPSRELSLRRDPSVSQFWNNNRKLLEEAWAEWEIENKDDLLVPDETLLDPKLRKAINDAWESPEKENAVADLWEEIIPDVYVAQFFNVERLADFRNYLEAVANSRVPKRAPYGIQLNRYGLMLDPRSEGHLAAPSFQAFYNDMMDRFMRPIARLLLGTYGYDNQTFGFSIQYNPDKDKDLHAHTDASAATLNININLPDEVFTGSEVDFYDKASRKTIQAIFEPGKAIIHRGNVPHATHPITSGQRSNLVVWLYGDNMEIPRGSTRSYGNTSSNSIKDVALENVTARQRWSLPDGPKDTVAPF
;
A
#
# COMPACT_ATOMS: atom_id res chain seq x y z
N MET A 1 -47.90 17.48 5.15
CA MET A 1 -47.17 16.60 4.21
C MET A 1 -45.69 16.80 4.48
N LYS A 2 -45.05 15.85 5.19
CA LYS A 2 -43.58 15.84 5.31
C LYS A 2 -43.07 15.33 3.97
N THR A 3 -42.45 16.19 3.18
CA THR A 3 -41.58 15.77 2.09
C THR A 3 -40.49 14.91 2.72
N MET A 4 -40.56 13.59 2.51
CA MET A 4 -39.41 12.74 2.77
C MET A 4 -38.38 13.11 1.70
N GLU A 5 -37.43 13.97 2.06
CA GLU A 5 -36.18 14.04 1.31
C GLU A 5 -35.58 12.64 1.38
N HIS A 6 -35.51 11.95 0.24
CA HIS A 6 -34.66 10.78 0.11
C HIS A 6 -33.23 11.29 0.15
N THR A 7 -32.69 11.43 1.36
CA THR A 7 -31.26 11.67 1.57
C THR A 7 -30.53 10.46 1.04
N ASN A 8 -29.72 10.64 0.00
CA ASN A 8 -28.86 9.58 -0.52
C ASN A 8 -27.74 9.28 0.51
N ALA A 9 -27.17 8.07 0.47
CA ALA A 9 -26.18 7.62 1.47
C ALA A 9 -25.00 8.60 1.58
N LEU A 10 -24.63 9.24 0.47
CA LEU A 10 -23.59 10.26 0.42
C LEU A 10 -23.91 11.50 1.25
N ALA A 11 -25.13 12.03 1.17
CA ALA A 11 -25.54 13.17 1.98
C ALA A 11 -25.60 12.82 3.48
N GLU A 12 -26.06 11.61 3.83
CA GLU A 12 -26.08 11.12 5.21
C GLU A 12 -24.65 10.94 5.76
N ALA A 13 -23.75 10.33 4.99
CA ALA A 13 -22.34 10.16 5.36
C ALA A 13 -21.63 11.51 5.58
N ARG A 14 -21.88 12.50 4.71
CA ARG A 14 -21.31 13.86 4.82
C ARG A 14 -21.81 14.62 6.06
N ALA A 15 -22.94 14.22 6.63
CA ALA A 15 -23.52 14.83 7.82
C ALA A 15 -23.04 14.18 9.14
N LEU A 16 -22.28 13.08 9.08
CA LEU A 16 -21.77 12.40 10.26
C LEU A 16 -20.78 13.27 11.05
N GLU A 17 -20.95 13.29 12.37
CA GLU A 17 -19.97 13.87 13.28
C GLU A 17 -18.83 12.87 13.51
N VAL A 18 -17.68 13.11 12.86
CA VAL A 18 -16.51 12.23 12.94
C VAL A 18 -15.81 12.38 14.29
N PRO A 19 -15.33 11.28 14.92
CA PRO A 19 -14.59 11.35 16.18
C PRO A 19 -13.40 12.32 16.12
N SER A 20 -13.17 13.04 17.21
CA SER A 20 -12.11 14.03 17.26
C SER A 20 -10.71 13.41 17.10
N ARG A 21 -9.75 14.25 16.70
CA ARG A 21 -8.34 13.86 16.59
C ARG A 21 -7.80 13.31 17.90
N GLU A 22 -8.16 13.92 19.03
CA GLU A 22 -7.70 13.51 20.36
C GLU A 22 -8.21 12.10 20.70
N LEU A 23 -9.48 11.80 20.41
CA LEU A 23 -10.06 10.47 20.57
C LEU A 23 -9.33 9.44 19.71
N SER A 24 -9.02 9.81 18.46
CA SER A 24 -8.30 8.96 17.52
C SER A 24 -6.89 8.65 17.99
N LEU A 25 -6.16 9.65 18.50
CA LEU A 25 -4.78 9.49 19.01
C LEU A 25 -4.73 8.64 20.27
N ARG A 26 -5.71 8.75 21.18
CA ARG A 26 -5.78 7.92 22.39
C ARG A 26 -6.40 6.54 22.18
N ARG A 27 -6.76 6.20 20.92
CA ARG A 27 -7.44 4.94 20.55
C ARG A 27 -8.70 4.71 21.38
N ASP A 28 -9.50 5.76 21.56
CA ASP A 28 -10.74 5.67 22.33
C ASP A 28 -11.70 4.65 21.68
N PRO A 29 -12.35 3.75 22.45
CA PRO A 29 -13.27 2.74 21.90
C PRO A 29 -14.39 3.33 21.03
N SER A 30 -14.82 4.57 21.32
CA SER A 30 -15.83 5.28 20.53
C SER A 30 -15.42 5.49 19.06
N VAL A 31 -14.12 5.56 18.78
CA VAL A 31 -13.60 5.74 17.41
C VAL A 31 -13.83 4.49 16.56
N SER A 32 -13.45 3.34 17.10
CA SER A 32 -13.69 2.05 16.41
C SER A 32 -15.20 1.77 16.30
N GLN A 33 -15.97 2.08 17.35
CA GLN A 33 -17.43 1.96 17.31
C GLN A 33 -18.05 2.84 16.21
N PHE A 34 -17.59 4.08 16.05
CA PHE A 34 -18.06 4.97 14.98
C PHE A 34 -17.82 4.35 13.60
N TRP A 35 -16.59 3.90 13.31
CA TRP A 35 -16.29 3.35 11.98
C TRP A 35 -17.05 2.06 11.71
N ASN A 36 -17.16 1.17 12.70
CA ASN A 36 -17.88 -0.09 12.55
C ASN A 36 -19.38 0.11 12.38
N ASN A 37 -20.00 1.01 13.14
CA ASN A 37 -21.43 1.31 13.04
C ASN A 37 -21.81 1.96 11.70
N ASN A 38 -20.89 2.75 11.11
CA ASN A 38 -21.14 3.49 9.88
C ASN A 38 -20.55 2.80 8.63
N ARG A 39 -19.93 1.62 8.74
CA ARG A 39 -19.19 0.98 7.64
C ARG A 39 -20.00 0.87 6.36
N LYS A 40 -21.20 0.28 6.45
CA LYS A 40 -22.09 0.08 5.31
C LYS A 40 -22.51 1.40 4.68
N LEU A 41 -22.88 2.39 5.49
CA LEU A 41 -23.25 3.72 5.03
C LEU A 41 -22.09 4.39 4.28
N LEU A 42 -20.86 4.27 4.79
CA LEU A 42 -19.68 4.85 4.14
C LEU A 42 -19.33 4.14 2.83
N GLU A 43 -19.47 2.82 2.76
CA GLU A 43 -19.30 2.04 1.52
C GLU A 43 -20.33 2.45 0.44
N GLU A 44 -21.60 2.60 0.83
CA GLU A 44 -22.67 3.09 -0.05
C GLU A 44 -22.43 4.54 -0.49
N ALA A 45 -22.00 5.41 0.43
CA ALA A 45 -21.65 6.80 0.12
C ALA A 45 -20.50 6.91 -0.89
N TRP A 46 -19.50 6.04 -0.81
CA TRP A 46 -18.41 6.03 -1.79
C TRP A 46 -18.86 5.58 -3.18
N ALA A 47 -19.76 4.58 -3.25
CA ALA A 47 -20.34 4.17 -4.52
C ALA A 47 -21.17 5.30 -5.16
N GLU A 48 -22.00 6.00 -4.37
CA GLU A 48 -22.74 7.17 -4.83
C GLU A 48 -21.82 8.33 -5.25
N TRP A 49 -20.77 8.60 -4.48
CA TRP A 49 -19.79 9.63 -4.82
C TRP A 49 -19.10 9.34 -6.15
N GLU A 50 -18.71 8.09 -6.41
CA GLU A 50 -18.11 7.69 -7.68
C GLU A 50 -19.09 7.89 -8.85
N ILE A 51 -20.37 7.53 -8.67
CA ILE A 51 -21.42 7.75 -9.68
C ILE A 51 -21.63 9.24 -9.97
N GLU A 52 -21.68 10.08 -8.94
CA GLU A 52 -21.83 11.54 -9.09
C GLU A 52 -20.67 12.18 -9.85
N ASN A 53 -19.47 11.59 -9.79
CA ASN A 53 -18.26 12.17 -10.36
C ASN A 53 -17.75 11.43 -11.62
N LYS A 54 -18.48 10.42 -12.11
CA LYS A 54 -18.05 9.54 -13.21
C LYS A 54 -17.71 10.25 -14.52
N ASP A 55 -18.34 11.40 -14.77
CA ASP A 55 -18.19 12.16 -16.02
C ASP A 55 -17.05 13.19 -15.91
N ASP A 56 -16.62 13.55 -14.69
CA ASP A 56 -15.62 14.58 -14.39
C ASP A 56 -14.28 14.01 -13.90
N LEU A 57 -14.29 12.80 -13.34
CA LEU A 57 -13.08 12.14 -12.80
C LEU A 57 -12.72 10.91 -13.62
N LEU A 58 -11.41 10.66 -13.69
CA LEU A 58 -10.90 9.40 -14.24
C LEU A 58 -11.40 8.21 -13.39
N VAL A 59 -11.58 7.07 -14.04
CA VAL A 59 -11.79 5.77 -13.37
C VAL A 59 -10.42 5.10 -13.22
N PRO A 60 -9.86 4.96 -12.00
CA PRO A 60 -8.52 4.41 -11.83
C PRO A 60 -8.43 3.00 -12.42
N ASP A 61 -7.42 2.76 -13.24
CA ASP A 61 -7.16 1.49 -13.88
C ASP A 61 -5.66 1.27 -14.09
N GLU A 62 -5.29 0.11 -14.64
CA GLU A 62 -3.88 -0.20 -14.87
C GLU A 62 -3.18 0.82 -15.78
N THR A 63 -3.86 1.63 -16.59
CA THR A 63 -3.21 2.60 -17.49
C THR A 63 -2.47 3.73 -16.75
N LEU A 64 -2.70 3.87 -15.45
CA LEU A 64 -1.93 4.72 -14.55
C LEU A 64 -0.52 4.17 -14.26
N LEU A 65 -0.28 2.88 -14.50
CA LEU A 65 1.01 2.21 -14.25
C LEU A 65 1.94 2.29 -15.46
N ASP A 66 3.25 2.18 -15.22
CA ASP A 66 4.29 2.32 -16.24
C ASP A 66 4.06 1.35 -17.41
N PRO A 67 4.05 1.83 -18.67
CA PRO A 67 3.71 0.98 -19.82
C PRO A 67 4.70 -0.18 -20.05
N LYS A 68 5.99 -0.04 -19.69
CA LYS A 68 6.96 -1.14 -19.82
C LYS A 68 6.69 -2.20 -18.75
N LEU A 69 6.44 -1.77 -17.52
CA LEU A 69 6.06 -2.67 -16.43
C LEU A 69 4.78 -3.43 -16.78
N ARG A 70 3.70 -2.73 -17.18
CA ARG A 70 2.43 -3.36 -17.58
C ARG A 70 2.62 -4.41 -18.66
N LYS A 71 3.41 -4.08 -19.70
CA LYS A 71 3.70 -5.02 -20.78
C LYS A 71 4.39 -6.28 -20.24
N ALA A 72 5.46 -6.12 -19.46
CA ALA A 72 6.21 -7.25 -18.91
C ALA A 72 5.36 -8.13 -17.98
N ILE A 73 4.55 -7.50 -17.12
CA ILE A 73 3.58 -8.18 -16.24
C ILE A 73 2.55 -8.97 -17.06
N ASN A 74 1.94 -8.36 -18.08
CA ASN A 74 0.95 -9.04 -18.92
C ASN A 74 1.55 -10.23 -19.68
N ASP A 75 2.74 -10.05 -20.25
CA ASP A 75 3.47 -11.12 -20.94
C ASP A 75 3.78 -12.30 -19.99
N ALA A 76 4.11 -12.01 -18.73
CA ALA A 76 4.43 -13.03 -17.73
C ALA A 76 3.17 -13.71 -17.14
N TRP A 77 2.05 -13.01 -17.02
CA TRP A 77 0.76 -13.66 -16.69
C TRP A 77 0.32 -14.63 -17.79
N GLU A 78 0.50 -14.26 -19.06
CA GLU A 78 0.21 -15.15 -20.19
C GLU A 78 1.23 -16.32 -20.29
N SER A 79 2.48 -16.06 -19.97
CA SER A 79 3.61 -16.98 -20.15
C SER A 79 4.62 -16.81 -19.00
N PRO A 80 4.42 -17.49 -17.85
CA PRO A 80 5.22 -17.27 -16.63
C PRO A 80 6.74 -17.35 -16.83
N GLU A 81 7.22 -18.12 -17.79
CA GLU A 81 8.63 -18.20 -18.18
C GLU A 81 9.24 -16.88 -18.70
N LYS A 82 8.41 -15.88 -19.03
CA LYS A 82 8.84 -14.53 -19.45
C LYS A 82 9.13 -13.60 -18.26
N GLU A 83 9.03 -14.07 -17.02
CA GLU A 83 9.20 -13.27 -15.80
C GLU A 83 10.55 -12.54 -15.70
N ASN A 84 11.59 -13.01 -16.39
CA ASN A 84 12.89 -12.32 -16.44
C ASN A 84 12.75 -10.88 -16.97
N ALA A 85 11.86 -10.64 -17.94
CA ALA A 85 11.61 -9.28 -18.45
C ALA A 85 11.00 -8.35 -17.38
N VAL A 86 10.36 -8.91 -16.35
CA VAL A 86 9.89 -8.16 -15.19
C VAL A 86 11.07 -7.89 -14.27
N ALA A 87 11.88 -8.90 -13.93
CA ALA A 87 13.07 -8.72 -13.09
C ALA A 87 14.04 -7.67 -13.67
N ASP A 88 14.25 -7.67 -14.99
CA ASP A 88 15.15 -6.73 -15.69
C ASP A 88 14.73 -5.25 -15.54
N LEU A 89 13.48 -4.97 -15.14
CA LEU A 89 13.00 -3.61 -14.88
C LEU A 89 13.36 -3.11 -13.47
N TRP A 90 13.79 -4.00 -12.57
CA TRP A 90 14.08 -3.71 -11.18
C TRP A 90 15.60 -3.74 -10.92
N GLU A 91 16.12 -2.64 -10.40
CA GLU A 91 17.53 -2.53 -10.00
C GLU A 91 17.66 -2.88 -8.52
N GLU A 92 18.48 -3.88 -8.19
CA GLU A 92 18.84 -4.18 -6.81
C GLU A 92 19.91 -3.20 -6.31
N ILE A 93 19.54 -2.30 -5.40
CA ILE A 93 20.46 -1.27 -4.88
C ILE A 93 21.26 -1.76 -3.67
N ILE A 94 20.69 -2.70 -2.91
CA ILE A 94 21.31 -3.43 -1.79
C ILE A 94 20.54 -4.75 -1.63
N PRO A 95 21.12 -5.83 -1.06
CA PRO A 95 20.42 -7.12 -0.97
C PRO A 95 18.98 -7.01 -0.44
N ASP A 96 18.05 -7.64 -1.15
CA ASP A 96 16.61 -7.65 -0.86
C ASP A 96 15.91 -6.26 -0.96
N VAL A 97 16.51 -5.28 -1.64
CA VAL A 97 15.93 -3.94 -1.88
C VAL A 97 16.08 -3.55 -3.34
N TYR A 98 14.95 -3.39 -4.02
CA TYR A 98 14.90 -3.13 -5.46
C TYR A 98 14.14 -1.84 -5.76
N VAL A 99 14.54 -1.15 -6.84
CA VAL A 99 13.91 0.08 -7.30
C VAL A 99 13.48 -0.02 -8.76
N ALA A 100 12.34 0.56 -9.13
CA ALA A 100 11.85 0.61 -10.51
C ALA A 100 10.88 1.78 -10.72
N GLN A 101 10.65 2.14 -11.99
CA GLN A 101 9.50 2.97 -12.36
C GLN A 101 8.22 2.13 -12.26
N PHE A 102 7.25 2.57 -11.46
CA PHE A 102 6.01 1.81 -11.23
C PHE A 102 4.78 2.51 -11.79
N PHE A 103 4.62 3.82 -11.52
CA PHE A 103 3.57 4.63 -12.14
C PHE A 103 4.05 5.23 -13.46
N ASN A 104 3.12 5.41 -14.40
CA ASN A 104 3.37 6.23 -15.57
C ASN A 104 3.43 7.71 -15.15
N VAL A 105 4.60 8.32 -15.30
CA VAL A 105 4.85 9.72 -14.90
C VAL A 105 3.89 10.68 -15.60
N GLU A 106 3.54 10.42 -16.86
CA GLU A 106 2.62 11.26 -17.65
C GLU A 106 1.18 11.21 -17.13
N ARG A 107 0.84 10.17 -16.36
CA ARG A 107 -0.52 9.93 -15.83
C ARG A 107 -0.62 10.19 -14.32
N LEU A 108 0.48 10.58 -13.67
CA LEU A 108 0.49 10.91 -12.24
C LEU A 108 -0.45 12.08 -11.92
N ALA A 109 -0.53 13.08 -12.81
CA ALA A 109 -1.46 14.20 -12.68
C ALA A 109 -2.91 13.73 -12.59
N ASP A 110 -3.32 12.80 -13.46
CA ASP A 110 -4.67 12.26 -13.42
C ASP A 110 -4.92 11.56 -12.08
N PHE A 111 -4.04 10.65 -11.66
CA PHE A 111 -4.20 9.93 -10.40
C PHE A 111 -4.23 10.87 -9.18
N ARG A 112 -3.41 11.93 -9.20
CA ARG A 112 -3.38 12.94 -8.14
C ARG A 112 -4.65 13.78 -8.10
N ASN A 113 -5.20 14.15 -9.25
CA ASN A 113 -6.50 14.83 -9.33
C ASN A 113 -7.62 13.96 -8.74
N TYR A 114 -7.61 12.65 -9.03
CA TYR A 114 -8.54 11.70 -8.41
C TYR A 114 -8.41 11.68 -6.88
N LEU A 115 -7.18 11.55 -6.35
CA LEU A 115 -6.94 11.53 -4.90
C LEU A 115 -7.29 12.86 -4.22
N GLU A 116 -7.11 13.99 -4.91
CA GLU A 116 -7.54 15.30 -4.43
C GLU A 116 -9.06 15.39 -4.36
N ALA A 117 -9.78 14.92 -5.37
CA ALA A 117 -11.24 14.84 -5.34
C ALA A 117 -11.74 13.94 -4.21
N VAL A 118 -11.07 12.80 -3.98
CA VAL A 118 -11.32 11.91 -2.83
C VAL A 118 -11.12 12.66 -1.51
N ALA A 119 -10.03 13.43 -1.36
CA ALA A 119 -9.78 14.21 -0.16
C ALA A 119 -10.89 15.26 0.08
N ASN A 120 -11.34 15.90 -1.00
CA ASN A 120 -12.36 16.95 -0.99
C ASN A 120 -13.81 16.42 -0.94
N SER A 121 -14.03 15.09 -1.02
CA SER A 121 -15.36 14.49 -1.11
C SER A 121 -16.28 14.73 0.09
N ARG A 122 -15.71 15.11 1.24
CA ARG A 122 -16.35 15.21 2.56
C ARG A 122 -16.97 13.90 3.09
N VAL A 123 -16.79 12.78 2.39
CA VAL A 123 -17.06 11.46 2.95
C VAL A 123 -16.06 11.20 4.07
N PRO A 124 -16.48 10.79 5.28
CA PRO A 124 -15.58 10.45 6.37
C PRO A 124 -14.56 9.38 5.96
N LYS A 125 -13.30 9.62 6.31
CA LYS A 125 -12.14 8.77 6.00
C LYS A 125 -11.26 8.64 7.23
N ARG A 126 -10.72 7.45 7.48
CA ARG A 126 -9.76 7.24 8.57
C ARG A 126 -8.35 7.51 8.04
N ALA A 127 -7.62 8.39 8.72
CA ALA A 127 -6.20 8.57 8.46
C ALA A 127 -5.42 7.34 8.97
N PRO A 128 -4.33 6.92 8.29
CA PRO A 128 -3.47 5.84 8.77
C PRO A 128 -2.85 6.16 10.14
N TYR A 129 -2.67 5.11 10.95
CA TYR A 129 -1.96 5.22 12.24
C TYR A 129 -0.45 5.29 12.02
N GLY A 130 0.20 6.21 12.73
CA GLY A 130 1.60 6.60 12.47
C GLY A 130 1.71 8.09 12.25
N ILE A 131 2.93 8.64 12.32
CA ILE A 131 3.33 10.06 12.32
C ILE A 131 2.17 11.05 12.55
N GLN A 132 1.46 10.78 13.66
CA GLN A 132 0.34 11.47 14.29
C GLN A 132 -0.84 11.96 13.41
N LEU A 133 -1.37 11.07 12.57
CA LEU A 133 -2.54 11.20 11.67
C LEU A 133 -2.24 12.01 10.42
N ASN A 134 -1.85 11.29 9.37
CA ASN A 134 -1.63 11.88 8.07
C ASN A 134 -2.95 12.40 7.48
N ARG A 135 -3.15 13.73 7.48
CA ARG A 135 -4.43 14.34 7.08
C ARG A 135 -4.83 14.11 5.62
N TYR A 136 -3.86 13.75 4.77
CA TYR A 136 -4.08 13.40 3.36
C TYR A 136 -3.85 11.91 3.09
N GLY A 137 -3.51 11.14 4.13
CA GLY A 137 -3.38 9.70 4.06
C GLY A 137 -4.74 9.03 4.08
N LEU A 138 -4.83 7.92 3.36
CA LEU A 138 -6.04 7.12 3.20
C LEU A 138 -5.73 5.68 3.56
N MET A 139 -6.60 5.03 4.32
CA MET A 139 -6.61 3.58 4.38
C MET A 139 -7.13 3.03 3.04
N LEU A 140 -6.42 2.09 2.43
CA LEU A 140 -6.76 1.54 1.10
C LEU A 140 -7.32 0.12 1.19
N ASP A 141 -6.86 -0.67 2.16
CA ASP A 141 -7.33 -2.04 2.33
C ASP A 141 -8.78 -2.09 2.82
N PRO A 142 -9.68 -2.87 2.18
CA PRO A 142 -11.10 -2.89 2.51
C PRO A 142 -11.41 -3.38 3.92
N ARG A 143 -10.48 -4.08 4.57
CA ARG A 143 -10.63 -4.52 5.98
C ARG A 143 -10.34 -3.42 6.98
N SER A 144 -9.79 -2.29 6.52
CA SER A 144 -9.50 -1.15 7.38
C SER A 144 -10.76 -0.32 7.64
N GLU A 145 -10.93 0.09 8.89
CA GLU A 145 -11.96 1.07 9.28
C GLU A 145 -11.79 2.36 8.47
N GLY A 146 -12.88 2.89 7.90
CA GLY A 146 -12.89 4.16 7.18
C GLY A 146 -12.00 4.22 5.92
N HIS A 147 -11.77 3.07 5.27
CA HIS A 147 -11.03 2.98 4.02
C HIS A 147 -11.73 3.71 2.85
N LEU A 148 -10.96 4.00 1.80
CA LEU A 148 -11.49 4.50 0.53
C LEU A 148 -12.27 3.39 -0.19
N ALA A 149 -13.59 3.33 0.00
CA ALA A 149 -14.42 2.25 -0.52
C ALA A 149 -15.00 2.51 -1.93
N ALA A 150 -14.46 3.50 -2.66
CA ALA A 150 -14.89 3.80 -4.03
C ALA A 150 -14.69 2.54 -4.92
N PRO A 151 -15.73 2.01 -5.58
CA PRO A 151 -15.68 0.70 -6.23
C PRO A 151 -14.55 0.56 -7.26
N SER A 152 -14.37 1.55 -8.12
CA SER A 152 -13.34 1.51 -9.16
C SER A 152 -11.94 1.64 -8.57
N PHE A 153 -11.77 2.43 -7.51
CA PHE A 153 -10.50 2.47 -6.79
C PHE A 153 -10.18 1.13 -6.12
N GLN A 154 -11.16 0.48 -5.50
CA GLN A 154 -10.96 -0.84 -4.88
C GLN A 154 -10.62 -1.90 -5.95
N ALA A 155 -11.22 -1.84 -7.14
CA ALA A 155 -10.83 -2.69 -8.26
C ALA A 155 -9.37 -2.45 -8.68
N PHE A 156 -8.96 -1.19 -8.84
CA PHE A 156 -7.57 -0.82 -9.16
C PHE A 156 -6.58 -1.23 -8.07
N TYR A 157 -6.90 -1.01 -6.79
CA TYR A 157 -6.07 -1.44 -5.67
C TYR A 157 -5.87 -2.95 -5.67
N ASN A 158 -6.94 -3.74 -5.81
CA ASN A 158 -6.84 -5.19 -5.88
C ASN A 158 -6.02 -5.66 -7.07
N ASP A 159 -6.21 -5.04 -8.25
CA ASP A 159 -5.41 -5.32 -9.44
C ASP A 159 -3.91 -5.05 -9.21
N MET A 160 -3.58 -3.89 -8.62
CA MET A 160 -2.20 -3.56 -8.25
C MET A 160 -1.59 -4.57 -7.26
N MET A 161 -2.35 -5.00 -6.26
CA MET A 161 -1.85 -5.97 -5.27
C MET A 161 -1.65 -7.36 -5.89
N ASP A 162 -2.63 -7.85 -6.64
CA ASP A 162 -2.66 -9.24 -7.10
C ASP A 162 -1.94 -9.47 -8.43
N ARG A 163 -2.08 -8.56 -9.41
CA ARG A 163 -1.43 -8.70 -10.72
C ARG A 163 -0.02 -8.13 -10.77
N PHE A 164 0.30 -7.13 -9.95
CA PHE A 164 1.61 -6.46 -9.99
C PHE A 164 2.46 -6.79 -8.77
N MET A 165 2.10 -6.29 -7.58
CA MET A 165 2.97 -6.40 -6.41
C MET A 165 3.30 -7.84 -6.04
N ARG A 166 2.30 -8.72 -6.04
CA ARG A 166 2.41 -10.12 -5.65
C ARG A 166 3.45 -10.92 -6.44
N PRO A 167 3.32 -11.07 -7.77
CA PRO A 167 4.30 -11.83 -8.54
C PRO A 167 5.69 -11.17 -8.50
N ILE A 168 5.78 -9.84 -8.47
CA ILE A 168 7.06 -9.12 -8.33
C ILE A 168 7.74 -9.47 -7.00
N ALA A 169 7.02 -9.41 -5.87
CA ALA A 169 7.55 -9.77 -4.57
C ALA A 169 8.00 -11.24 -4.49
N ARG A 170 7.24 -12.14 -5.11
CA ARG A 170 7.61 -13.56 -5.16
C ARG A 170 8.87 -13.80 -6.00
N LEU A 171 9.02 -13.07 -7.09
CA LEU A 171 10.16 -13.15 -8.00
C LEU A 171 11.43 -12.58 -7.37
N LEU A 172 11.36 -11.37 -6.80
CA LEU A 172 12.53 -10.64 -6.30
C LEU A 172 12.88 -11.01 -4.86
N LEU A 173 11.88 -11.29 -4.02
CA LEU A 173 12.06 -11.42 -2.57
C LEU A 173 11.69 -12.80 -2.03
N GLY A 174 11.13 -13.70 -2.86
CA GLY A 174 10.79 -15.07 -2.45
C GLY A 174 9.66 -15.16 -1.44
N THR A 175 8.60 -14.35 -1.59
CA THR A 175 7.48 -14.28 -0.63
C THR A 175 6.39 -15.34 -0.81
N TYR A 176 6.56 -16.31 -1.72
CA TYR A 176 5.52 -17.30 -2.02
C TYR A 176 5.10 -18.08 -0.77
N GLY A 177 3.80 -18.01 -0.42
CA GLY A 177 3.24 -18.64 0.78
C GLY A 177 3.15 -17.71 2.01
N TYR A 178 3.74 -16.51 1.93
CA TYR A 178 3.65 -15.46 2.95
C TYR A 178 3.06 -14.18 2.38
N ASP A 179 2.13 -14.31 1.45
CA ASP A 179 1.60 -13.18 0.70
C ASP A 179 0.08 -13.25 0.52
N ASN A 180 -0.63 -14.20 1.13
CA ASN A 180 -2.08 -14.32 0.96
C ASN A 180 -2.84 -13.04 1.37
N GLN A 181 -2.30 -12.26 2.29
CA GLN A 181 -2.91 -11.05 2.81
C GLN A 181 -2.23 -9.79 2.25
N THR A 182 -3.00 -8.70 2.19
CA THR A 182 -2.56 -7.38 1.70
C THR A 182 -2.68 -6.34 2.80
N PHE A 183 -2.04 -5.20 2.68
CA PHE A 183 -2.42 -4.02 3.45
C PHE A 183 -1.95 -2.80 2.70
N GLY A 184 -2.67 -1.69 2.80
CA GLY A 184 -2.35 -0.52 2.00
C GLY A 184 -2.82 0.77 2.64
N PHE A 185 -1.96 1.78 2.57
CA PHE A 185 -2.27 3.13 2.97
C PHE A 185 -1.52 4.15 2.11
N SER A 186 -2.04 5.37 2.01
CA SER A 186 -1.29 6.51 1.49
C SER A 186 -0.76 7.38 2.63
N ILE A 187 0.36 8.05 2.41
CA ILE A 187 1.01 8.93 3.38
C ILE A 187 1.55 10.17 2.67
N GLN A 188 1.49 11.32 3.34
CA GLN A 188 2.09 12.58 2.90
C GLN A 188 2.99 13.19 3.98
N TYR A 189 4.30 13.21 3.73
CA TYR A 189 5.30 13.82 4.60
C TYR A 189 5.35 15.34 4.39
N ASN A 190 5.48 16.08 5.49
CA ASN A 190 5.49 17.53 5.62
C ASN A 190 6.48 17.99 6.71
N PRO A 191 7.28 19.05 6.48
CA PRO A 191 8.30 19.51 7.44
C PRO A 191 7.78 19.85 8.84
N ASP A 192 6.57 20.43 8.93
CA ASP A 192 6.02 20.93 10.20
C ASP A 192 5.44 19.84 11.13
N LYS A 193 5.31 18.61 10.63
CA LYS A 193 4.52 17.55 11.27
C LYS A 193 5.25 16.24 11.42
N ASP A 194 6.14 15.92 10.48
CA ASP A 194 6.75 14.61 10.42
C ASP A 194 8.17 14.63 10.99
N LYS A 195 8.29 14.15 12.23
CA LYS A 195 9.58 13.87 12.87
C LYS A 195 9.98 12.43 12.54
N ASP A 196 11.28 12.22 12.37
CA ASP A 196 11.96 10.96 12.02
C ASP A 196 11.15 9.69 12.26
N LEU A 197 10.96 8.90 11.19
CA LEU A 197 10.71 7.47 11.38
C LEU A 197 12.03 6.85 11.79
N HIS A 198 12.19 6.62 13.09
CA HIS A 198 13.32 5.88 13.63
C HIS A 198 13.52 4.56 12.88
N ALA A 199 14.75 4.07 12.88
CA ALA A 199 15.09 2.81 12.25
C ALA A 199 14.13 1.69 12.72
N HIS A 200 13.47 1.04 11.78
CA HIS A 200 12.49 -0.01 12.03
C HIS A 200 12.54 -1.08 10.94
N THR A 201 11.76 -2.13 11.16
CA THR A 201 11.43 -3.16 10.18
C THR A 201 9.92 -3.19 10.04
N ASP A 202 9.44 -3.59 8.87
CA ASP A 202 8.00 -3.75 8.63
C ASP A 202 7.55 -5.15 9.03
N ALA A 203 6.32 -5.24 9.53
CA ALA A 203 5.65 -6.52 9.77
C ALA A 203 5.05 -7.07 8.47
N SER A 204 5.89 -7.20 7.44
CA SER A 204 5.51 -7.63 6.10
C SER A 204 6.50 -8.69 5.55
N ALA A 205 6.02 -9.53 4.65
CA ALA A 205 6.88 -10.35 3.80
C ALA A 205 7.54 -9.50 2.72
N ALA A 206 6.78 -8.56 2.15
CA ALA A 206 7.27 -7.52 1.27
C ALA A 206 6.55 -6.20 1.53
N THR A 207 7.30 -5.11 1.46
CA THR A 207 6.80 -3.74 1.43
C THR A 207 7.10 -3.15 0.06
N LEU A 208 6.10 -2.55 -0.57
CA LEU A 208 6.23 -1.72 -1.78
C LEU A 208 5.83 -0.29 -1.40
N ASN A 209 6.78 0.62 -1.55
CA ASN A 209 6.60 2.04 -1.28
C ASN A 209 6.77 2.80 -2.59
N ILE A 210 5.81 3.64 -2.95
CA ILE A 210 5.71 4.26 -4.28
C ILE A 210 5.49 5.75 -4.12
N ASN A 211 6.35 6.57 -4.71
CA ASN A 211 6.13 8.01 -4.73
C ASN A 211 5.13 8.38 -5.83
N ILE A 212 4.14 9.18 -5.45
CA ILE A 212 3.05 9.65 -6.32
C ILE A 212 3.03 11.16 -6.51
N ASN A 213 4.08 11.88 -6.08
CA ASN A 213 4.27 13.28 -6.38
C ASN A 213 4.27 13.55 -7.88
N LEU A 214 3.85 14.75 -8.26
CA LEU A 214 4.03 15.26 -9.61
C LEU A 214 5.50 15.62 -9.88
N PRO A 215 5.96 15.62 -11.14
CA PRO A 215 7.34 15.99 -11.48
C PRO A 215 7.81 17.36 -10.99
N ASP A 216 6.89 18.31 -10.82
CA ASP A 216 7.14 19.67 -10.36
C ASP A 216 6.99 19.85 -8.83
N GLU A 217 6.48 18.84 -8.11
CA GLU A 217 6.41 18.82 -6.65
C GLU A 217 7.75 18.41 -6.04
N VAL A 218 8.71 19.33 -6.04
CA VAL A 218 10.05 19.11 -5.49
C VAL A 218 10.02 19.15 -3.95
N PHE A 219 10.74 18.22 -3.32
CA PHE A 219 11.01 18.19 -1.89
C PHE A 219 12.51 17.96 -1.61
N THR A 220 12.96 18.25 -0.39
CA THR A 220 14.32 17.97 0.07
C THR A 220 14.31 17.17 1.36
N GLY A 221 15.34 16.35 1.58
CA GLY A 221 15.36 15.38 2.66
C GLY A 221 14.49 14.15 2.32
N SER A 222 14.00 13.47 3.35
CA SER A 222 13.13 12.30 3.21
C SER A 222 13.76 11.09 2.52
N GLU A 223 15.08 11.07 2.35
CA GLU A 223 15.79 9.91 1.87
C GLU A 223 15.58 8.72 2.82
N VAL A 224 15.60 7.50 2.28
CA VAL A 224 15.43 6.28 3.07
C VAL A 224 16.73 5.51 3.08
N ASP A 225 17.27 5.36 4.28
CA ASP A 225 18.45 4.54 4.52
C ASP A 225 18.00 3.09 4.67
N PHE A 226 18.55 2.19 3.84
CA PHE A 226 18.40 0.74 3.97
C PHE A 226 19.70 0.13 4.47
N TYR A 227 19.63 -0.68 5.53
CA TYR A 227 20.80 -1.27 6.16
C TYR A 227 20.89 -2.78 5.89
N ASP A 228 21.96 -3.20 5.21
CA ASP A 228 22.31 -4.61 5.08
C ASP A 228 23.08 -5.09 6.31
N LYS A 229 22.46 -6.01 7.07
CA LYS A 229 23.07 -6.61 8.26
C LYS A 229 24.30 -7.44 7.94
N ALA A 230 24.38 -8.08 6.77
CA ALA A 230 25.46 -8.98 6.40
C ALA A 230 26.74 -8.20 6.06
N SER A 231 26.64 -7.22 5.17
CA SER A 231 27.79 -6.37 4.80
C SER A 231 28.03 -5.20 5.76
N ARG A 232 27.08 -4.90 6.65
CA ARG A 232 27.06 -3.71 7.53
C ARG A 232 27.13 -2.39 6.76
N LYS A 233 26.59 -2.38 5.55
CA LYS A 233 26.51 -1.19 4.70
C LYS A 233 25.12 -0.59 4.78
N THR A 234 25.07 0.73 4.66
CA THR A 234 23.83 1.46 4.44
C THR A 234 23.87 2.01 3.03
N ILE A 235 22.77 1.88 2.29
CA ILE A 235 22.53 2.66 1.09
C ILE A 235 21.38 3.62 1.32
N GLN A 236 21.50 4.80 0.75
CA GLN A 236 20.46 5.81 0.76
C GLN A 236 19.70 5.74 -0.56
N ALA A 237 18.37 5.68 -0.47
CA ALA A 237 17.48 5.70 -1.62
C ALA A 237 16.62 6.97 -1.62
N ILE A 238 16.37 7.49 -2.82
CA ILE A 238 15.54 8.66 -3.06
C ILE A 238 14.34 8.24 -3.89
N PHE A 239 13.17 8.75 -3.54
CA PHE A 239 11.97 8.53 -4.33
C PHE A 239 11.77 9.63 -5.37
N GLU A 240 11.91 9.29 -6.65
CA GLU A 240 11.48 10.15 -7.74
C GLU A 240 9.98 9.91 -8.07
N PRO A 241 9.30 10.86 -8.76
CA PRO A 241 7.92 10.72 -9.20
C PRO A 241 7.61 9.38 -9.89
N GLY A 242 6.67 8.62 -9.33
CA GLY A 242 6.23 7.33 -9.83
C GLY A 242 7.20 6.17 -9.61
N LYS A 243 8.39 6.40 -9.04
CA LYS A 243 9.32 5.33 -8.67
C LYS A 243 8.82 4.59 -7.43
N ALA A 244 9.06 3.29 -7.44
CA ALA A 244 8.80 2.41 -6.32
C ALA A 244 10.09 1.80 -5.78
N ILE A 245 10.07 1.52 -4.48
CA ILE A 245 11.05 0.69 -3.79
C ILE A 245 10.29 -0.51 -3.24
N ILE A 246 10.74 -1.72 -3.58
CA ILE A 246 10.24 -2.96 -3.00
C ILE A 246 11.34 -3.63 -2.18
N HIS A 247 11.01 -4.06 -0.96
CA HIS A 247 11.97 -4.73 -0.08
C HIS A 247 11.31 -5.75 0.84
N ARG A 248 12.10 -6.67 1.41
CA ARG A 248 11.63 -7.53 2.51
C ARG A 248 11.37 -6.68 3.75
N GLY A 249 10.30 -7.00 4.48
CA GLY A 249 9.95 -6.25 5.70
C GLY A 249 11.01 -6.32 6.79
N ASN A 250 11.82 -7.39 6.84
CA ASN A 250 12.89 -7.58 7.83
C ASN A 250 14.17 -6.75 7.57
N VAL A 251 14.24 -6.02 6.44
CA VAL A 251 15.33 -5.09 6.13
C VAL A 251 15.17 -3.83 6.99
N PRO A 252 16.11 -3.55 7.91
CA PRO A 252 16.05 -2.34 8.71
C PRO A 252 16.20 -1.10 7.83
N HIS A 253 15.32 -0.13 8.03
CA HIS A 253 15.37 1.11 7.28
C HIS A 253 14.90 2.30 8.13
N ALA A 254 15.32 3.50 7.76
CA ALA A 254 14.97 4.74 8.43
C ALA A 254 14.70 5.83 7.39
N THR A 255 13.64 6.62 7.60
CA THR A 255 13.32 7.76 6.74
C THR A 255 13.83 9.03 7.38
N HIS A 256 14.66 9.78 6.67
CA HIS A 256 15.17 11.08 7.09
C HIS A 256 14.04 12.11 7.19
N PRO A 257 14.19 13.20 7.98
CA PRO A 257 13.20 14.25 8.01
C PRO A 257 13.06 14.89 6.62
N ILE A 258 11.83 15.18 6.24
CA ILE A 258 11.59 16.10 5.12
C ILE A 258 11.89 17.53 5.59
N THR A 259 12.66 18.28 4.81
CA THR A 259 13.15 19.62 5.18
C THR A 259 12.49 20.74 4.39
N SER A 260 11.96 20.44 3.20
CA SER A 260 11.13 21.35 2.40
C SER A 260 10.21 20.56 1.46
N GLY A 261 9.15 21.20 0.96
CA GLY A 261 8.19 20.57 0.06
C GLY A 261 7.27 19.56 0.75
N GLN A 262 6.67 18.67 -0.04
CA GLN A 262 5.80 17.59 0.44
C GLN A 262 6.13 16.31 -0.33
N ARG A 263 6.16 15.17 0.37
CA ARG A 263 6.34 13.87 -0.26
C ARG A 263 5.10 13.00 -0.07
N SER A 264 4.43 12.61 -1.15
CA SER A 264 3.26 11.74 -1.12
C SER A 264 3.60 10.34 -1.64
N ASN A 265 3.29 9.32 -0.84
CA ASN A 265 3.55 7.93 -1.19
C ASN A 265 2.30 7.05 -1.00
N LEU A 266 2.23 5.98 -1.81
CA LEU A 266 1.44 4.79 -1.52
C LEU A 266 2.38 3.76 -0.89
N VAL A 267 1.95 3.17 0.22
CA VAL A 267 2.69 2.09 0.90
C VAL A 267 1.77 0.89 1.00
N VAL A 268 2.20 -0.23 0.44
CA VAL A 268 1.42 -1.46 0.42
C VAL A 268 2.28 -2.66 0.81
N TRP A 269 1.68 -3.59 1.56
CA TRP A 269 2.35 -4.74 2.17
C TRP A 269 1.72 -6.04 1.72
N LEU A 270 2.55 -7.08 1.66
CA LEU A 270 2.13 -8.47 1.58
C LEU A 270 2.57 -9.20 2.84
N TYR A 271 1.71 -10.08 3.34
CA TYR A 271 2.00 -10.97 4.46
C TYR A 271 1.14 -12.24 4.38
N GLY A 272 1.50 -13.26 5.14
CA GLY A 272 0.78 -14.53 5.23
C GLY A 272 -0.44 -14.46 6.14
N ASP A 273 -1.16 -15.57 6.26
CA ASP A 273 -2.34 -15.64 7.11
C ASP A 273 -1.99 -15.31 8.57
N ASN A 274 -2.87 -14.62 9.28
CA ASN A 274 -2.66 -14.26 10.69
C ASN A 274 -1.33 -13.52 10.95
N MET A 275 -0.94 -12.61 10.03
CA MET A 275 0.31 -11.82 10.13
C MET A 275 1.60 -12.61 10.00
N GLU A 276 1.57 -13.79 9.40
CA GLU A 276 2.79 -14.57 9.16
C GLU A 276 3.74 -13.85 8.19
N ILE A 277 5.03 -13.86 8.50
CA ILE A 277 6.09 -13.34 7.64
C ILE A 277 7.23 -14.36 7.55
N PRO A 278 8.00 -14.39 6.44
CA PRO A 278 9.15 -15.28 6.32
C PRO A 278 10.13 -15.03 7.46
N ARG A 279 10.44 -16.06 8.24
CA ARG A 279 11.49 -15.99 9.27
C ARG A 279 12.82 -16.21 8.56
N GLY A 280 13.73 -15.24 8.67
CA GLY A 280 15.01 -15.28 7.97
C GLY A 280 15.75 -16.60 8.20
N SER A 281 16.36 -17.13 7.14
CA SER A 281 17.16 -18.35 7.16
C SER A 281 18.45 -18.15 7.96
N THR A 282 18.39 -18.28 9.28
CA THR A 282 19.57 -18.52 10.14
C THR A 282 19.19 -19.41 11.31
N ARG A 283 19.68 -20.66 11.28
CA ARG A 283 19.79 -21.54 12.45
C ARG A 283 20.59 -20.82 13.55
N SER A 284 20.00 -20.63 14.72
CA SER A 284 20.71 -20.64 16.02
C SER A 284 19.71 -20.55 17.16
N TYR A 285 19.69 -21.57 18.02
CA TYR A 285 18.96 -21.74 19.28
C TYR A 285 17.46 -22.05 19.26
N GLY A 286 17.14 -23.22 19.83
CA GLY A 286 15.82 -23.51 20.41
C GLY A 286 15.02 -24.54 19.63
N ASN A 287 15.29 -25.81 19.90
CA ASN A 287 14.42 -26.92 19.50
C ASN A 287 13.08 -26.82 20.26
N THR A 288 12.01 -26.42 19.59
CA THR A 288 10.66 -26.87 19.95
C THR A 288 9.87 -27.16 18.69
N SER A 289 9.54 -28.43 18.56
CA SER A 289 8.63 -29.04 17.60
C SER A 289 7.32 -28.28 17.45
N SER A 290 7.09 -27.71 16.27
CA SER A 290 5.75 -27.60 15.70
C SER A 290 5.84 -27.94 14.21
N ASN A 291 5.00 -28.87 13.80
CA ASN A 291 4.94 -29.35 12.42
C ASN A 291 4.43 -28.23 11.49
N SER A 292 5.04 -28.22 10.30
CA SER A 292 4.56 -27.62 9.05
C SER A 292 4.44 -26.09 8.96
N ILE A 293 5.56 -25.40 8.73
CA ILE A 293 5.62 -24.40 7.66
C ILE A 293 6.91 -24.63 6.89
N LYS A 294 6.79 -24.89 5.58
CA LYS A 294 7.91 -25.14 4.69
C LYS A 294 8.57 -23.79 4.42
N ASP A 295 9.78 -23.59 4.93
CA ASP A 295 10.72 -22.63 4.35
C ASP A 295 11.03 -23.12 2.92
N VAL A 296 10.17 -22.76 1.96
CA VAL A 296 10.45 -23.02 0.55
C VAL A 296 11.56 -22.05 0.18
N ALA A 297 12.80 -22.53 0.19
CA ALA A 297 13.92 -21.81 -0.39
C ALA A 297 13.50 -21.31 -1.79
N LEU A 298 13.86 -20.07 -2.13
CA LEU A 298 13.54 -19.40 -3.40
C LEU A 298 13.68 -20.32 -4.63
N GLU A 299 14.66 -21.23 -4.59
CA GLU A 299 15.00 -22.19 -5.64
C GLU A 299 13.92 -23.24 -5.95
N ASN A 300 12.94 -23.47 -5.08
CA ASN A 300 11.93 -24.53 -5.24
C ASN A 300 10.57 -24.02 -5.76
N VAL A 301 10.39 -22.71 -5.96
CA VAL A 301 9.14 -22.14 -6.49
C VAL A 301 9.26 -22.01 -8.01
N THR A 302 8.30 -22.57 -8.75
CA THR A 302 8.24 -22.45 -10.21
C THR A 302 7.71 -21.09 -10.64
N ALA A 303 8.01 -20.64 -11.86
CA ALA A 303 7.42 -19.43 -12.43
C ALA A 303 5.88 -19.47 -12.38
N ARG A 304 5.27 -20.60 -12.75
CA ARG A 304 3.80 -20.76 -12.67
C ARG A 304 3.24 -20.55 -11.26
N GLN A 305 3.97 -20.94 -10.21
CA GLN A 305 3.57 -20.66 -8.83
C GLN A 305 3.75 -19.17 -8.49
N ARG A 306 4.82 -18.51 -8.96
CA ARG A 306 4.98 -17.07 -8.76
C ARG A 306 3.82 -16.28 -9.36
N TRP A 307 3.43 -16.64 -10.57
CA TRP A 307 2.36 -16.04 -11.38
C TRP A 307 1.00 -16.73 -11.17
N SER A 308 0.62 -16.91 -9.91
CA SER A 308 -0.70 -17.43 -9.53
C SER A 308 -1.32 -16.56 -8.44
N LEU A 309 -2.64 -16.60 -8.30
CA LEU A 309 -3.30 -16.04 -7.12
C LEU A 309 -3.35 -17.07 -5.99
N PRO A 310 -3.29 -16.64 -4.72
CA PRO A 310 -3.54 -17.52 -3.61
C PRO A 310 -5.04 -17.83 -3.49
N ASP A 311 -5.38 -19.07 -3.12
CA ASP A 311 -6.77 -19.53 -3.01
C ASP A 311 -7.35 -19.43 -1.58
N GLY A 312 -6.56 -18.89 -0.63
CA GLY A 312 -6.92 -18.79 0.78
C GLY A 312 -7.86 -17.63 1.08
N PRO A 313 -8.71 -17.73 2.12
CA PRO A 313 -9.53 -16.60 2.54
C PRO A 313 -8.66 -15.43 3.02
N LYS A 314 -9.13 -14.21 2.83
CA LYS A 314 -8.54 -13.03 3.48
C LYS A 314 -8.93 -13.02 4.96
N ASP A 315 -8.05 -12.53 5.82
CA ASP A 315 -8.36 -12.28 7.23
C ASP A 315 -9.54 -11.28 7.34
N THR A 316 -10.29 -11.33 8.43
CA THR A 316 -11.46 -10.45 8.61
C THR A 316 -11.10 -9.04 9.09
N VAL A 317 -9.86 -8.83 9.51
CA VAL A 317 -9.34 -7.57 10.04
C VAL A 317 -8.06 -7.17 9.33
N ALA A 318 -7.87 -5.87 9.12
CA ALA A 318 -6.61 -5.32 8.67
C ALA A 318 -5.59 -5.36 9.82
N PRO A 319 -4.29 -5.31 9.51
CA PRO A 319 -3.27 -5.16 10.54
C PRO A 319 -3.32 -3.73 11.09
N PHE A 320 -3.36 -3.62 12.42
CA PHE A 320 -3.27 -2.40 13.25
C PHE A 320 -4.50 -1.50 13.43
#